data_AF-A0A6V7IV63-F1
#
_entry.id   AF-A0A6V7IV63-F1
#
_cell.length_a   1.000
_cell.length_b   1.000
_cell.length_c   1.000
_cell.angle_alpha   90.00
_cell.angle_beta   90.00
_cell.angle_gamma   90.00
#
_symmetry.space_group_name_H-M   'P 1'
#
loop_
_entity.id
_entity.type
_entity.pdbx_description
1 polymer ?
#
loop_
_entity_poly.entity_id
_entity_poly.type
_entity_poly.pdbx_seq_one_letter_code
_entity_poly.pdbx_strand_id
1 'polypeptide(L)'
;TYGEETKLLYTNSANRDITPIINQINQSVYSLKEYDGNYTDLLAIAPHMAVLNIEDYDKHVMNLTITYNDTMQHALPIIINILSNAYY
;
A
#
# COMPACT_ATOMS: atom_id res chain seq x y z
N THR A 1 9.68 -13.97 -5.44
CA THR A 1 10.34 -14.12 -4.13
C THR A 1 9.92 -13.07 -3.11
N TYR A 2 9.67 -11.80 -3.46
CA TYR A 2 9.20 -10.81 -2.46
C TYR A 2 7.72 -10.41 -2.59
N GLY A 3 7.13 -10.37 -3.80
CA GLY A 3 5.70 -10.04 -3.97
C GLY A 3 4.73 -11.00 -3.26
N GLU A 4 5.12 -12.28 -3.16
CA GLU A 4 4.37 -13.35 -2.47
C GLU A 4 4.44 -13.26 -0.94
N GLU A 5 5.27 -12.35 -0.39
CA GLU A 5 5.36 -12.10 1.06
C GLU A 5 4.97 -10.65 1.42
N THR A 6 4.73 -9.79 0.41
CA THR A 6 4.39 -8.39 0.62
C THR A 6 3.03 -8.27 1.29
N LYS A 7 3.03 -7.81 2.54
CA LYS A 7 1.82 -7.42 3.29
C LYS A 7 1.71 -5.91 3.29
N LEU A 8 0.62 -5.42 2.73
CA LEU A 8 0.30 -4.00 2.67
C LEU A 8 -0.96 -3.72 3.47
N LEU A 9 -0.97 -2.57 4.10
CA LEU A 9 -2.15 -1.94 4.65
C LEU A 9 -2.49 -0.72 3.79
N TYR A 10 -3.74 -0.30 3.78
CA TYR A 10 -4.12 0.92 3.07
C TYR A 10 -5.13 1.75 3.86
N THR A 11 -5.09 3.06 3.64
CA THR A 11 -6.07 4.02 4.14
C THR A 11 -6.53 4.90 2.98
N ASN A 12 -7.84 5.15 2.91
CA ASN A 12 -8.41 6.08 1.94
C ASN A 12 -8.55 7.47 2.56
N SER A 13 -7.61 8.37 2.27
CA SER A 13 -7.76 9.80 2.59
C SER A 13 -8.32 10.60 1.40
N ALA A 14 -8.54 9.95 0.25
CA ALA A 14 -9.10 10.58 -0.92
C ALA A 14 -10.62 10.76 -0.77
N ASN A 15 -11.16 11.87 -1.27
CA ASN A 15 -12.60 12.14 -1.25
C ASN A 15 -13.35 11.40 -2.38
N ARG A 16 -12.96 10.15 -2.67
CA ARG A 16 -13.49 9.33 -3.78
C ARG A 16 -13.32 7.83 -3.51
N ASP A 17 -14.01 7.03 -4.32
CA ASP A 17 -13.88 5.58 -4.30
C ASP A 17 -12.53 5.11 -4.90
N ILE A 18 -11.75 4.41 -4.09
CA ILE A 18 -10.45 3.82 -4.47
C ILE A 18 -10.53 2.31 -4.72
N THR A 19 -11.72 1.71 -4.62
CA THR A 19 -11.95 0.28 -4.86
C THR A 19 -11.30 -0.24 -6.16
N PRO A 20 -11.33 0.49 -7.30
CA PRO A 20 -10.69 0.02 -8.52
C PRO A 20 -9.19 -0.23 -8.38
N ILE A 21 -8.45 0.70 -7.77
CA ILE A 21 -7.00 0.57 -7.60
C ILE A 21 -6.64 -0.43 -6.48
N ILE A 22 -7.44 -0.49 -5.42
CA ILE A 22 -7.27 -1.48 -4.36
C ILE A 22 -7.43 -2.90 -4.90
N ASN A 23 -8.40 -3.13 -5.79
CA ASN A 23 -8.59 -4.42 -6.43
C ASN A 23 -7.40 -4.83 -7.31
N GLN A 24 -6.78 -3.88 -8.01
CA GLN A 24 -5.58 -4.12 -8.82
C GLN A 24 -4.36 -4.46 -7.94
N ILE A 25 -4.13 -3.69 -6.87
CA ILE A 25 -3.02 -3.94 -5.93
C ILE A 25 -3.19 -5.32 -5.28
N ASN A 26 -4.40 -5.68 -4.86
CA ASN A 26 -4.69 -6.95 -4.17
C ASN A 26 -4.35 -8.20 -5.02
N GLN A 27 -4.31 -8.07 -6.35
CA GLN A 27 -3.89 -9.19 -7.23
C GLN A 27 -2.38 -9.43 -7.22
N SER A 28 -1.59 -8.45 -6.76
CA SER A 28 -0.12 -8.44 -6.86
C SER A 28 0.59 -8.58 -5.51
N VAL A 29 -0.16 -8.65 -4.41
CA VAL A 29 0.38 -8.73 -3.04
C VAL A 29 -0.19 -9.93 -2.31
N TYR A 30 0.52 -10.40 -1.29
CA TYR A 30 0.06 -11.51 -0.47
C TYR A 30 -1.15 -11.15 0.40
N SER A 31 -1.15 -9.94 0.97
CA SER A 31 -2.26 -9.46 1.79
C SER A 31 -2.38 -7.95 1.65
N LEU A 32 -3.59 -7.49 1.38
CA LEU A 32 -3.98 -6.08 1.43
C LEU A 32 -5.15 -5.95 2.41
N LYS A 33 -5.03 -5.07 3.42
CA LYS A 33 -6.10 -4.81 4.38
C LYS A 33 -6.28 -3.32 4.59
N GLU A 34 -7.52 -2.90 4.81
CA GLU A 34 -7.81 -1.53 5.20
C GLU A 34 -7.29 -1.28 6.63
N TYR A 35 -6.84 -0.05 6.88
CA TYR A 35 -6.23 0.39 8.11
C TYR A 35 -6.83 1.73 8.54
N ASP A 36 -7.23 1.78 9.81
CA ASP A 36 -8.02 2.85 10.43
C ASP A 36 -7.17 3.97 11.06
N GLY A 37 -5.84 3.88 10.98
CA GLY A 37 -4.93 4.98 11.31
C GLY A 37 -4.32 4.95 12.72
N ASN A 38 -4.46 3.87 13.50
CA ASN A 38 -3.79 3.78 14.80
C ASN A 38 -2.28 3.44 14.67
N TYR A 39 -1.45 4.44 14.36
CA TYR A 39 -0.02 4.27 13.99
C TYR A 39 0.82 3.50 15.01
N THR A 40 0.41 3.46 16.29
CA THR A 40 1.08 2.67 17.33
C THR A 40 1.02 1.18 17.03
N ASP A 41 -0.05 0.74 16.36
CA ASP A 41 -0.19 -0.64 15.93
C ASP A 41 0.83 -0.95 14.82
N LEU A 42 1.27 -0.02 13.96
CA LEU A 42 2.29 -0.34 12.95
C LEU A 42 3.68 -0.63 13.53
N LEU A 43 3.98 -0.04 14.69
CA LEU A 43 5.20 -0.32 15.44
C LEU A 43 5.11 -1.65 16.20
N ALA A 44 3.90 -2.14 16.50
CA ALA A 44 3.64 -3.38 17.23
C ALA A 44 3.27 -4.57 16.32
N ILE A 45 2.68 -4.30 15.14
CA ILE A 45 2.23 -5.28 14.15
C ILE A 45 3.42 -5.62 13.26
N ALA A 46 4.24 -6.56 13.72
CA ALA A 46 5.12 -7.42 12.95
C ALA A 46 6.16 -6.78 11.97
N PRO A 47 7.34 -7.41 11.81
CA PRO A 47 8.27 -7.04 10.74
C PRO A 47 7.61 -7.19 9.35
N HIS A 48 8.15 -6.47 8.36
CA HIS A 48 7.76 -6.48 6.95
C HIS A 48 6.36 -5.91 6.64
N MET A 49 6.05 -4.72 7.17
CA MET A 49 4.79 -4.03 6.88
C MET A 49 5.00 -2.65 6.25
N ALA A 50 4.08 -2.30 5.36
CA ALA A 50 3.94 -0.97 4.80
C ALA A 50 2.46 -0.55 4.73
N VAL A 51 2.20 0.74 4.90
CA VAL A 51 0.87 1.37 4.78
C VAL A 51 0.88 2.33 3.60
N LEU A 52 -0.12 2.18 2.75
CA LEU A 52 -0.42 3.05 1.63
C LEU A 52 -1.54 4.02 2.03
N ASN A 53 -1.23 5.30 2.17
CA ASN A 53 -2.26 6.32 2.29
C ASN A 53 -2.53 6.92 0.91
N ILE A 54 -3.72 6.71 0.36
CA ILE A 54 -4.10 7.31 -0.93
C ILE A 54 -4.81 8.63 -0.64
N GLU A 55 -4.21 9.72 -1.11
CA GLU A 55 -4.65 11.09 -0.83
C GLU A 55 -5.45 11.67 -2.01
N ASP A 56 -5.05 11.34 -3.24
CA ASP A 56 -5.83 11.63 -4.44
C ASP A 56 -5.55 10.58 -5.52
N TYR A 57 -6.53 10.33 -6.38
CA TYR A 57 -6.43 9.34 -7.45
C TYR A 57 -7.36 9.70 -8.61
N ASP A 58 -6.81 10.00 -9.78
CA ASP A 58 -7.57 10.08 -11.02
C ASP A 58 -6.85 9.33 -12.17
N LYS A 59 -7.34 9.51 -13.41
CA LYS A 59 -6.77 8.84 -14.59
C LYS A 59 -5.38 9.35 -14.99
N HIS A 60 -4.92 10.47 -14.43
CA HIS A 60 -3.69 11.18 -14.81
C HIS A 60 -2.70 11.30 -13.65
N VAL A 61 -3.17 11.36 -12.41
CA VAL A 61 -2.35 11.54 -11.21
C VAL A 61 -2.82 10.65 -10.06
N MET A 62 -1.87 10.03 -9.36
CA MET A 62 -2.08 9.37 -8.07
C MET A 62 -1.16 10.01 -7.03
N ASN A 63 -1.75 10.59 -5.98
CA ASN A 63 -1.03 11.12 -4.83
C ASN A 63 -1.15 10.14 -3.68
N LEU A 64 -0.02 9.67 -3.18
CA LEU A 64 0.04 8.69 -2.11
C LEU A 64 1.23 8.93 -1.20
N THR A 65 1.07 8.53 0.06
CA THR A 65 2.15 8.45 1.05
C THR A 65 2.36 6.99 1.45
N ILE A 66 3.61 6.52 1.43
CA ILE A 66 3.98 5.18 1.90
C ILE A 66 4.70 5.30 3.25
N THR A 67 4.17 4.64 4.28
CA THR A 67 4.85 4.50 5.58
C THR A 67 5.26 3.05 5.77
N TYR A 68 6.52 2.78 6.13
CA TYR A 68 7.05 1.42 6.23
C TYR A 68 8.07 1.33 7.38
N ASN A 69 8.33 0.12 7.86
CA ASN A 69 9.37 -0.12 8.87
C ASN A 69 10.72 -0.50 8.23
N ASP A 70 11.82 -0.43 8.99
CA ASP A 70 13.19 -0.66 8.49
C ASP A 70 13.35 -2.01 7.76
N THR A 71 12.61 -3.04 8.18
CA THR A 71 12.66 -4.38 7.56
C THR A 71 12.00 -4.45 6.17
N MET A 72 11.35 -3.38 5.72
CA MET A 72 10.71 -3.24 4.41
C MET A 72 11.50 -2.35 3.43
N GLN A 73 12.61 -1.72 3.85
CA GLN A 73 13.35 -0.77 3.00
C GLN A 73 13.78 -1.36 1.65
N HIS A 74 14.13 -2.65 1.61
CA HIS A 74 14.57 -3.34 0.40
C HIS A 74 13.40 -3.77 -0.51
N ALA A 75 12.17 -3.77 0.01
CA ALA A 75 10.96 -4.11 -0.73
C ALA A 75 10.32 -2.87 -1.40
N LEU A 76 10.78 -1.65 -1.10
CA LEU A 76 10.24 -0.42 -1.69
C LEU A 76 10.19 -0.43 -3.22
N PRO A 77 11.26 -0.84 -3.95
CA PRO A 77 11.20 -0.86 -5.41
C PRO A 77 10.08 -1.77 -5.94
N ILE A 78 9.76 -2.84 -5.21
CA ILE A 78 8.73 -3.80 -5.57
C ILE A 78 7.34 -3.21 -5.32
N ILE A 79 7.16 -2.51 -4.20
CA ILE A 79 5.91 -1.79 -3.90
C ILE A 79 5.64 -0.75 -4.99
N ILE A 80 6.65 0.05 -5.38
CA ILE A 80 6.50 1.03 -6.46
C ILE A 80 6.13 0.37 -7.79
N ASN A 81 6.73 -0.78 -8.13
CA ASN A 81 6.37 -1.53 -9.34
C ASN A 81 4.92 -2.02 -9.30
N ILE A 82 4.47 -2.55 -8.16
CA ILE A 82 3.07 -2.99 -7.97
C ILE A 82 2.11 -1.82 -8.15
N LEU A 83 2.41 -0.68 -7.51
CA LEU A 83 1.59 0.54 -7.63
C LEU A 83 1.56 1.06 -9.06
N SER A 84 2.69 1.06 -9.76
CA SER A 84 2.78 1.49 -11.15
C SER A 84 1.93 0.58 -12.06
N ASN A 85 2.01 -0.73 -11.86
CA ASN A 85 1.21 -1.69 -12.63
C ASN A 85 -0.29 -1.62 -12.30
N ALA A 86 -0.65 -1.29 -11.06
CA ALA A 86 -2.05 -1.16 -10.65
C ALA A 86 -2.69 0.15 -11.14
N TYR A 87 -1.86 1.16 -11.39
CA TYR A 87 -2.28 2.46 -11.89
C TYR A 87 -2.54 2.45 -13.41
N TYR A 88 -1.78 1.66 -14.17
CA TYR A 88 -1.92 1.48 -15.63
C TYR A 88 -2.91 0.37 -15.99
#